data_AF-A0A6N8SDG0-F1
#
_entry.id   AF-A0A6N8SDG0-F1
#
_cell.length_a   1.000
_cell.length_b   1.000
_cell.length_c   1.000
_cell.angle_alpha   90.00
_cell.angle_beta   90.00
_cell.angle_gamma   90.00
#
_symmetry.space_group_name_H-M   'P 1'
#
loop_
_entity.id
_entity.type
_entity.pdbx_description
1 polymer ?
#
loop_
_entity_poly.entity_id
_entity_poly.type
_entity_poly.pdbx_seq_one_letter_code
_entity_poly.pdbx_strand_id
1 'polypeptide(L)'
;MAAGFHEVRFPLRVALGTSGGPVRRTDIVSLSNGRENRNRRWQDARRRYDAGSGVRSVEDLYAVLAFFEARAGQFYGFRFRDPVDHKSCAPGAAIGVGDQIIGTGNGVTAVFQLVKRYADAGGETVRVIEKPLAATVVVSVAGSAVPPADFTVDPVLGTVTFKPGKIPASGIIRAGFEFDVPVRFDTDRIDIDLAQFNAGRIPSIPLVEIKP
;
A
#
# COMPACT_ATOMS: atom_id res chain seq x y z
N MET A 1 -1.28 16.08 -15.99
CA MET A 1 -1.55 16.68 -14.67
C MET A 1 -1.97 15.56 -13.77
N ALA A 2 -1.13 15.17 -12.81
CA ALA A 2 -1.50 14.15 -11.82
C ALA A 2 -2.76 14.62 -11.08
N ALA A 3 -3.83 13.83 -11.14
CA ALA A 3 -5.06 14.10 -10.41
C ALA A 3 -4.72 14.18 -8.91
N GLY A 4 -5.28 15.16 -8.22
CA GLY A 4 -4.77 15.59 -6.92
C GLY A 4 -4.69 14.44 -5.90
N PHE A 5 -3.57 14.38 -5.18
CA PHE A 5 -3.36 13.47 -4.07
C PHE A 5 -3.04 14.28 -2.81
N HIS A 6 -3.73 14.00 -1.72
CA HIS A 6 -3.45 14.62 -0.42
C HIS A 6 -2.62 13.68 0.45
N GLU A 7 -1.48 14.17 0.95
CA GLU A 7 -0.56 13.42 1.83
C GLU A 7 -1.07 13.31 3.27
N VAL A 8 -2.30 12.82 3.39
CA VAL A 8 -3.03 12.64 4.65
C VAL A 8 -3.54 11.21 4.74
N ARG A 9 -3.56 10.66 5.95
CA ARG A 9 -4.00 9.29 6.18
C ARG A 9 -5.47 9.24 6.55
N PHE A 10 -6.19 8.26 5.99
CA PHE A 10 -7.55 7.93 6.38
C PHE A 10 -7.62 7.61 7.90
N PRO A 11 -8.70 7.98 8.61
CA PRO A 11 -8.82 7.77 10.05
C PRO A 11 -8.52 6.31 10.48
N LEU A 12 -7.50 6.14 11.33
CA LEU A 12 -6.93 4.82 11.65
C LEU A 12 -7.92 3.89 12.35
N ARG A 13 -8.76 4.42 13.26
CA ARG A 13 -9.77 3.63 13.98
C ARG A 13 -10.73 2.93 13.02
N VAL A 14 -11.10 3.62 11.93
CA VAL A 14 -11.98 3.10 10.88
C VAL A 14 -11.23 2.13 9.96
N ALA A 15 -9.96 2.39 9.66
CA ALA A 15 -9.14 1.51 8.82
C ALA A 15 -9.02 0.07 9.36
N LEU A 16 -9.01 -0.13 10.68
CA LEU A 16 -8.87 -1.46 11.30
C LEU A 16 -10.07 -2.39 11.07
N GLY A 17 -11.26 -1.83 10.86
CA GLY A 17 -12.47 -2.60 10.55
C GLY A 17 -12.72 -2.78 9.05
N THR A 18 -11.75 -2.43 8.21
CA THR A 18 -11.90 -2.45 6.75
C THR A 18 -11.81 -3.88 6.22
N SER A 19 -12.71 -4.22 5.31
CA SER A 19 -12.65 -5.46 4.52
C SER A 19 -12.16 -5.17 3.11
N GLY A 20 -11.60 -6.16 2.42
CA GLY A 20 -11.15 -5.98 1.03
C GLY A 20 -9.86 -6.72 0.72
N GLY A 21 -9.30 -6.41 -0.45
CA GLY A 21 -8.08 -7.07 -0.91
C GLY A 21 -7.71 -6.81 -2.37
N PRO A 22 -6.72 -7.55 -2.89
CA PRO A 22 -6.22 -7.40 -4.25
C PRO A 22 -7.23 -7.89 -5.29
N VAL A 23 -7.47 -7.09 -6.33
CA VAL A 23 -8.25 -7.48 -7.51
C VAL A 23 -7.31 -7.64 -8.71
N ARG A 24 -7.35 -8.83 -9.33
CA ARG A 24 -6.65 -9.12 -10.60
C ARG A 24 -7.65 -9.08 -11.74
N ARG A 25 -7.20 -8.65 -12.92
CA ARG A 25 -8.00 -8.69 -14.15
C ARG A 25 -7.44 -9.72 -15.11
N THR A 26 -8.10 -10.86 -15.20
CA THR A 26 -7.76 -11.96 -16.10
C THR A 26 -8.98 -12.28 -16.95
N ASP A 27 -8.84 -12.19 -18.27
CA ASP A 27 -9.88 -12.62 -19.20
C ASP A 27 -9.69 -14.11 -19.50
N ILE A 28 -10.77 -14.89 -19.38
CA ILE A 28 -10.77 -16.33 -19.65
C ILE A 28 -11.62 -16.59 -20.88
N VAL A 29 -11.02 -17.25 -21.88
CA VAL A 29 -11.70 -17.67 -23.11
C VAL A 29 -11.72 -19.19 -23.16
N SER A 30 -12.90 -19.79 -23.05
CA SER A 30 -13.10 -21.22 -23.21
C SER A 30 -13.03 -21.62 -24.69
N LEU A 31 -12.29 -22.68 -25.00
CA LEU A 31 -12.12 -23.22 -26.33
C LEU A 31 -13.05 -24.43 -26.51
N SER A 32 -13.47 -24.70 -27.75
CA SER A 32 -14.39 -25.79 -28.09
C SER A 32 -13.86 -27.20 -27.78
N ASN A 33 -12.56 -27.35 -27.55
CA ASN A 33 -11.90 -28.60 -27.18
C ASN A 33 -11.73 -28.79 -25.66
N GLY A 34 -12.46 -28.01 -24.84
CA GLY A 34 -12.40 -28.09 -23.37
C GLY A 34 -11.16 -27.44 -22.74
N ARG A 35 -10.28 -26.82 -23.53
CA ARG A 35 -9.17 -26.00 -23.04
C ARG A 35 -9.61 -24.57 -22.81
N GLU A 36 -8.78 -23.77 -22.16
CA GLU A 36 -9.00 -22.33 -22.02
C GLU A 36 -7.72 -21.54 -22.28
N ASN A 37 -7.90 -20.30 -22.71
CA ASN A 37 -6.84 -19.31 -22.79
C ASN A 37 -7.06 -18.24 -21.72
N ARG A 38 -6.00 -17.88 -20.99
CA ARG A 38 -6.04 -16.93 -19.87
C ARG A 38 -5.17 -15.72 -20.20
N ASN A 39 -5.79 -14.56 -20.37
CA ASN A 39 -5.07 -13.32 -20.66
C ASN A 39 -5.04 -12.41 -19.43
N ARG A 40 -3.84 -12.18 -18.87
CA ARG A 40 -3.63 -11.26 -17.76
C ARG A 40 -3.66 -9.82 -18.28
N ARG A 41 -4.79 -9.12 -18.09
CA ARG A 41 -4.96 -7.71 -18.53
C ARG A 41 -4.19 -6.71 -17.68
N TRP A 42 -3.99 -7.01 -16.39
CA TRP A 42 -3.19 -6.18 -15.50
C TRP A 42 -2.01 -6.98 -14.95
N GLN A 43 -0.82 -6.38 -15.03
CA GLN A 43 0.38 -6.94 -14.41
C GLN A 43 0.21 -7.02 -12.88
N ASP A 44 -0.16 -5.89 -12.26
CA ASP A 44 -0.36 -5.76 -10.83
C ASP A 44 -1.83 -5.89 -10.43
N ALA A 45 -2.07 -6.32 -9.19
CA ALA A 45 -3.39 -6.21 -8.59
C ALA A 45 -3.71 -4.75 -8.26
N ARG A 46 -4.99 -4.38 -8.38
CA ARG A 46 -5.54 -3.13 -7.87
C ARG A 46 -6.41 -3.44 -6.65
N ARG A 47 -6.08 -2.91 -5.48
CA ARG A 47 -6.83 -3.21 -4.25
C ARG A 47 -8.15 -2.46 -4.20
N ARG A 48 -9.16 -3.12 -3.65
CA ARG A 48 -10.47 -2.55 -3.31
C ARG A 48 -10.77 -2.85 -1.86
N TYR A 49 -11.35 -1.88 -1.18
CA TYR A 49 -11.69 -1.99 0.23
C TYR A 49 -13.07 -1.44 0.52
N ASP A 50 -13.65 -1.86 1.63
CA ASP A 50 -14.83 -1.28 2.23
C ASP A 50 -14.56 -1.00 3.72
N ALA A 51 -14.51 0.29 4.05
CA ALA A 51 -14.23 0.79 5.39
C ALA A 51 -15.51 1.02 6.23
N GLY A 52 -16.70 0.72 5.71
CA GLY A 52 -17.99 0.97 6.37
C GLY A 52 -18.10 0.29 7.73
N SER A 53 -17.61 -0.95 7.85
CA SER A 53 -17.57 -1.71 9.12
C SER A 53 -16.60 -1.15 10.17
N GLY A 54 -15.75 -0.19 9.79
CA GLY A 54 -14.83 0.50 10.70
C GLY A 54 -15.48 1.60 11.53
N VAL A 55 -16.63 2.12 11.12
CA VAL A 55 -17.30 3.22 11.82
C VAL A 55 -18.15 2.66 12.95
N ARG A 56 -17.72 2.91 14.20
CA ARG A 56 -18.33 2.33 15.41
C ARG A 56 -18.88 3.38 16.38
N SER A 57 -18.66 4.66 16.10
CA SER A 57 -19.09 5.77 16.95
C SER A 57 -19.53 6.96 16.12
N VAL A 58 -20.29 7.87 16.74
CA VAL A 58 -20.72 9.14 16.11
C VAL A 58 -19.49 10.00 15.79
N GLU A 59 -18.46 9.95 16.63
CA GLU A 59 -17.19 10.62 16.39
C GLU A 59 -16.50 10.10 15.11
N ASP A 60 -16.43 8.78 14.93
CA ASP A 60 -15.88 8.17 13.71
C ASP A 60 -16.68 8.58 12.46
N LEU A 61 -18.02 8.62 12.56
CA LEU A 61 -18.89 9.07 11.48
C LEU A 61 -18.52 10.49 11.04
N TYR A 62 -18.50 11.45 11.97
CA TYR A 62 -18.17 12.84 11.64
C TYR A 62 -16.73 13.00 11.14
N ALA A 63 -15.77 12.22 11.68
CA ALA A 63 -14.40 12.21 11.19
C ALA A 63 -14.31 11.74 9.73
N VAL A 64 -15.06 10.69 9.35
CA VAL A 64 -15.13 10.21 7.97
C VAL A 64 -15.83 11.21 7.06
N LEU A 65 -16.93 11.83 7.50
CA LEU A 65 -17.65 12.84 6.69
C LEU A 65 -16.79 14.06 6.41
N ALA A 66 -16.13 14.61 7.44
CA ALA A 66 -15.20 15.72 7.27
C ALA A 66 -14.04 15.35 6.33
N PHE A 67 -13.54 14.11 6.43
CA PHE A 67 -12.51 13.61 5.54
C PHE A 67 -13.02 13.47 4.10
N PHE A 68 -14.23 12.96 3.89
CA PHE A 68 -14.87 12.78 2.59
C PHE A 68 -15.06 14.11 1.85
N GLU A 69 -15.66 15.10 2.52
CA GLU A 69 -15.84 16.45 1.98
C GLU A 69 -14.51 17.11 1.63
N ALA A 70 -13.49 16.96 2.48
CA ALA A 70 -12.15 17.46 2.20
C ALA A 70 -11.46 16.78 1.00
N ARG A 71 -11.96 15.64 0.51
CA ARG A 71 -11.48 14.95 -0.71
C ARG A 71 -12.40 15.12 -1.92
N ALA A 72 -13.50 15.85 -1.77
CA ALA A 72 -14.49 16.06 -2.82
C ALA A 72 -14.92 14.74 -3.49
N GLY A 73 -15.31 13.76 -2.66
CA GLY A 73 -15.71 12.43 -3.13
C GLY A 73 -14.57 11.67 -3.79
N GLN A 74 -14.75 11.27 -5.05
CA GLN A 74 -13.76 10.49 -5.79
C GLN A 74 -12.58 11.33 -6.31
N PHE A 75 -12.59 12.66 -6.12
CA PHE A 75 -11.65 13.54 -6.81
C PHE A 75 -10.22 13.42 -6.30
N TYR A 76 -10.00 13.52 -4.98
CA TYR A 76 -8.66 13.49 -4.39
C TYR A 76 -8.30 12.13 -3.80
N GLY A 77 -7.08 11.67 -4.11
CA GLY A 77 -6.46 10.52 -3.46
C GLY A 77 -5.91 10.84 -2.06
N PHE A 78 -5.67 9.79 -1.26
CA PHE A 78 -5.11 9.87 0.07
C PHE A 78 -4.43 8.56 0.50
N ARG A 79 -3.72 8.58 1.62
CA ARG A 79 -3.03 7.41 2.18
C ARG A 79 -4.00 6.54 2.98
N PHE A 80 -3.94 5.23 2.76
CA PHE A 80 -4.71 4.25 3.51
C PHE A 80 -3.79 3.15 4.06
N ARG A 81 -3.81 2.93 5.37
CA ARG A 81 -3.04 1.84 6.00
C ARG A 81 -3.85 0.55 5.89
N ASP A 82 -3.42 -0.32 4.98
CA ASP A 82 -4.04 -1.64 4.79
C ASP A 82 -3.91 -2.50 6.06
N PRO A 83 -5.00 -3.00 6.66
CA PRO A 83 -4.92 -3.78 7.90
C PRO A 83 -4.15 -5.10 7.74
N VAL A 84 -4.08 -5.66 6.53
CA VAL A 84 -3.49 -6.97 6.25
C VAL A 84 -2.13 -6.85 5.56
N ASP A 85 -1.96 -5.88 4.66
CA ASP A 85 -0.81 -5.76 3.76
C ASP A 85 -0.12 -4.38 3.86
N HIS A 86 0.34 -4.00 5.06
CA HIS A 86 1.05 -2.72 5.31
C HIS A 86 2.52 -2.86 5.74
N LYS A 87 3.08 -4.08 5.74
CA LYS A 87 4.47 -4.35 6.13
C LYS A 87 5.23 -5.14 5.07
N SER A 88 6.54 -4.92 4.98
CA SER A 88 7.47 -5.71 4.17
C SER A 88 7.57 -7.18 4.60
N CYS A 89 7.40 -7.46 5.89
CA CYS A 89 7.51 -8.78 6.49
C CYS A 89 6.17 -9.57 6.47
N ALA A 90 6.22 -10.82 6.94
CA ALA A 90 5.04 -11.66 7.12
C ALA A 90 4.07 -11.07 8.18
N PRO A 91 2.76 -11.43 8.13
CA PRO A 91 1.82 -11.08 9.18
C PRO A 91 2.33 -11.49 10.57
N GLY A 92 2.14 -10.64 11.58
CA GLY A 92 2.62 -10.87 12.95
C GLY A 92 4.12 -10.66 13.19
N ALA A 93 4.97 -10.68 12.15
CA ALA A 93 6.40 -10.42 12.29
C ALA A 93 6.71 -8.92 12.48
N ALA A 94 7.86 -8.63 13.07
CA ALA A 94 8.43 -7.28 13.13
C ALA A 94 9.30 -7.02 11.90
N ILE A 95 9.35 -5.75 11.49
CA ILE A 95 10.19 -5.30 10.38
C ILE A 95 11.66 -5.51 10.73
N GLY A 96 12.43 -6.06 9.79
CA GLY A 96 13.84 -6.36 10.02
C GLY A 96 14.75 -6.11 8.83
N VAL A 97 16.05 -6.22 9.11
CA VAL A 97 17.13 -6.13 8.12
C VAL A 97 17.09 -7.23 7.06
N GLY A 98 16.33 -8.31 7.32
CA GLY A 98 16.25 -9.49 6.46
C GLY A 98 15.08 -9.48 5.47
N ASP A 99 14.25 -8.44 5.45
CA ASP A 99 12.95 -8.45 4.79
C ASP A 99 13.02 -8.53 3.25
N GLN A 100 12.96 -7.41 2.53
CA GLN A 100 12.79 -7.40 1.07
C GLN A 100 14.11 -7.06 0.39
N ILE A 101 14.54 -7.84 -0.58
CA ILE A 101 15.72 -7.52 -1.41
C ILE A 101 15.40 -6.35 -2.34
N ILE A 102 16.09 -5.23 -2.27
CA ILE A 102 15.79 -4.07 -3.12
C ILE A 102 16.84 -3.84 -4.21
N GLY A 103 17.97 -4.56 -4.15
CA GLY A 103 18.99 -4.53 -5.18
C GLY A 103 20.30 -5.17 -4.73
N THR A 104 21.35 -4.95 -5.50
CA THR A 104 22.72 -5.37 -5.20
C THR A 104 23.63 -4.16 -5.39
N GLY A 105 24.56 -3.96 -4.44
CA GLY A 105 25.57 -2.92 -4.55
C GLY A 105 26.48 -3.13 -5.75
N ASN A 106 26.81 -2.04 -6.45
CA ASN A 106 27.76 -2.01 -7.56
C ASN A 106 28.71 -0.79 -7.49
N GLY A 107 28.66 -0.03 -6.40
CA GLY A 107 29.47 1.18 -6.18
C GLY A 107 29.01 2.43 -6.92
N VAL A 108 27.98 2.34 -7.76
CA VAL A 108 27.51 3.44 -8.62
C VAL A 108 26.04 3.78 -8.38
N THR A 109 25.17 2.77 -8.28
CA THR A 109 23.73 2.95 -8.10
C THR A 109 23.44 3.34 -6.65
N ALA A 110 23.01 4.59 -6.44
CA ALA A 110 22.68 5.12 -5.12
C ALA A 110 21.19 4.93 -4.75
N VAL A 111 20.31 4.80 -5.74
CA VAL A 111 18.85 4.82 -5.56
C VAL A 111 18.27 3.43 -5.77
N PHE A 112 17.47 2.96 -4.81
CA PHE A 112 16.81 1.66 -4.84
C PHE A 112 15.32 1.80 -4.53
N GLN A 113 14.48 1.20 -5.36
CA GLN A 113 13.03 1.21 -5.17
C GLN A 113 12.64 0.21 -4.06
N LEU A 114 11.79 0.64 -3.12
CA LEU A 114 11.17 -0.28 -2.19
C LEU A 114 10.18 -1.17 -2.94
N VAL A 115 10.31 -2.48 -2.72
CA VAL A 115 9.44 -3.47 -3.34
C VAL A 115 8.99 -4.48 -2.31
N LYS A 116 7.81 -5.06 -2.52
CA LYS A 116 7.34 -6.24 -1.78
C LYS A 116 7.14 -7.40 -2.74
N ARG A 117 7.79 -8.51 -2.45
CA ARG A 117 7.63 -9.78 -3.19
C ARG A 117 6.53 -10.62 -2.56
N TYR A 118 5.63 -11.12 -3.40
CA TYR A 118 4.69 -12.18 -3.07
C TYR A 118 5.12 -13.40 -3.89
N ALA A 119 5.65 -14.41 -3.23
CA ALA A 119 6.22 -15.57 -3.89
C ALA A 119 5.95 -16.86 -3.12
N ASP A 120 5.88 -17.96 -3.86
CA ASP A 120 5.88 -19.33 -3.39
C ASP A 120 6.71 -20.20 -4.35
N ALA A 121 6.63 -21.52 -4.22
CA ALA A 121 7.37 -22.45 -5.09
C ALA A 121 6.94 -22.40 -6.57
N GLY A 122 5.75 -21.87 -6.87
CA GLY A 122 5.17 -21.86 -8.21
C GLY A 122 5.29 -20.51 -8.94
N GLY A 123 5.62 -19.42 -8.25
CA GLY A 123 5.86 -18.15 -8.92
C GLY A 123 6.04 -16.96 -7.99
N GLU A 124 6.25 -15.80 -8.61
CA GLU A 124 6.49 -14.53 -7.94
C GLU A 124 5.68 -13.39 -8.59
N THR A 125 5.22 -12.44 -7.77
CA THR A 125 4.84 -11.10 -8.19
C THR A 125 5.60 -10.09 -7.34
N VAL A 126 6.27 -9.12 -7.98
CA VAL A 126 6.96 -8.02 -7.30
C VAL A 126 6.10 -6.76 -7.41
N ARG A 127 5.74 -6.19 -6.27
CA ARG A 127 5.00 -4.92 -6.19
C ARG A 127 5.97 -3.79 -5.85
N VAL A 128 5.94 -2.72 -6.65
CA VAL A 128 6.56 -1.44 -6.29
C VAL A 128 5.77 -0.81 -5.14
N ILE A 129 6.48 -0.45 -4.08
CA ILE A 129 5.90 0.19 -2.90
C ILE A 129 6.21 1.68 -2.94
N GLU A 130 5.15 2.46 -3.03
CA GLU A 130 5.14 3.91 -2.83
C GLU A 130 4.60 4.22 -1.42
N LYS A 131 4.65 5.48 -1.00
CA LYS A 131 4.10 5.94 0.29
C LYS A 131 4.62 5.15 1.52
N PRO A 132 5.93 4.85 1.65
CA PRO A 132 6.43 4.22 2.87
C PRO A 132 6.27 5.15 4.06
N LEU A 133 6.20 4.56 5.25
CA LEU A 133 6.37 5.30 6.48
C LEU A 133 7.87 5.43 6.75
N ALA A 134 8.48 6.53 6.28
CA ALA A 134 9.94 6.70 6.24
C ALA A 134 10.66 6.38 7.56
N ALA A 135 10.05 6.71 8.71
CA ALA A 135 10.60 6.44 10.04
C ALA A 135 10.72 4.95 10.39
N THR A 136 10.04 4.06 9.66
CA THR A 136 10.05 2.61 9.87
C THR A 136 11.03 1.87 8.96
N VAL A 137 11.66 2.58 8.01
CA VAL A 137 12.52 1.95 7.01
C VAL A 137 13.85 1.56 7.64
N VAL A 138 14.16 0.27 7.59
CA VAL A 138 15.44 -0.31 7.98
C VAL A 138 16.12 -0.85 6.73
N VAL A 139 17.36 -0.46 6.49
CA VAL A 139 18.15 -0.91 5.33
C VAL A 139 19.29 -1.80 5.81
N SER A 140 19.64 -2.82 5.03
CA SER A 140 20.83 -3.63 5.27
C SER A 140 21.59 -3.90 3.98
N VAL A 141 22.90 -4.08 4.11
CA VAL A 141 23.81 -4.45 3.02
C VAL A 141 24.60 -5.68 3.48
N ALA A 142 24.56 -6.74 2.68
CA ALA A 142 25.18 -8.03 3.01
C ALA A 142 24.76 -8.58 4.40
N GLY A 143 23.55 -8.24 4.87
CA GLY A 143 23.00 -8.68 6.15
C GLY A 143 23.28 -7.73 7.33
N SER A 144 24.17 -6.75 7.18
CA SER A 144 24.47 -5.76 8.22
C SER A 144 23.57 -4.52 8.08
N ALA A 145 23.00 -4.06 9.19
CA ALA A 145 22.18 -2.86 9.21
C ALA A 145 22.99 -1.62 8.77
N VAL A 146 22.36 -0.79 7.93
CA VAL A 146 22.90 0.52 7.54
C VAL A 146 22.35 1.59 8.48
N PRO A 147 23.18 2.48 9.03
CA PRO A 147 22.70 3.59 9.86
C PRO A 147 21.71 4.49 9.08
N PRO A 148 20.60 4.94 9.69
CA PRO A 148 19.67 5.86 9.04
C PRO A 148 20.30 7.17 8.56
N ALA A 149 21.45 7.56 9.13
CA ALA A 149 22.20 8.72 8.70
C ALA A 149 22.90 8.54 7.33
N ASP A 150 23.06 7.31 6.83
CA ASP A 150 23.79 7.01 5.60
C ASP A 150 22.90 6.94 4.35
N PHE A 151 21.58 7.01 4.53
CA PHE A 151 20.61 7.05 3.44
C PHE A 151 19.46 8.03 3.72
N THR A 152 18.65 8.30 2.70
CA THR A 152 17.39 9.04 2.81
C THR A 152 16.27 8.21 2.18
N VAL A 153 15.03 8.42 2.62
CA VAL A 153 13.84 7.76 2.08
C VAL A 153 12.90 8.80 1.50
N ASP A 154 12.46 8.59 0.26
CA ASP A 154 11.38 9.37 -0.33
C ASP A 154 10.03 8.81 0.16
N PRO A 155 9.27 9.55 0.99
CA PRO A 155 8.01 9.09 1.54
C PRO A 155 6.87 9.12 0.51
N VAL A 156 7.09 9.63 -0.70
CA VAL A 156 6.13 9.68 -1.80
C VAL A 156 6.42 8.55 -2.78
N LEU A 157 7.64 8.51 -3.33
CA LEU A 157 8.03 7.56 -4.37
C LEU A 157 8.44 6.18 -3.82
N GLY A 158 8.78 6.10 -2.53
CA GLY A 158 9.25 4.85 -1.94
C GLY A 158 10.63 4.44 -2.39
N THR A 159 11.54 5.40 -2.58
CA THR A 159 12.93 5.14 -2.92
C THR A 159 13.85 5.34 -1.72
N VAL A 160 14.85 4.48 -1.60
CA VAL A 160 15.97 4.62 -0.67
C VAL A 160 17.16 5.17 -1.47
N THR A 161 17.75 6.27 -1.02
CA THR A 161 18.93 6.88 -1.65
C THR A 161 20.10 6.89 -0.69
N PHE A 162 21.17 6.17 -1.01
CA PHE A 162 22.43 6.24 -0.27
C PHE A 162 23.11 7.58 -0.48
N LYS A 163 23.65 8.15 0.60
CA LYS A 163 24.41 9.41 0.54
C LYS A 163 25.75 9.22 -0.20
N PRO A 164 26.35 10.32 -0.71
CA PRO A 164 27.70 10.26 -1.28
C PRO A 164 28.70 9.59 -0.34
N GLY A 165 29.56 8.71 -0.88
CA GLY A 165 30.54 7.93 -0.11
C GLY A 165 29.96 6.74 0.68
N LYS A 166 28.63 6.55 0.70
CA LYS A 166 27.95 5.42 1.36
C LYS A 166 27.34 4.42 0.38
N ILE A 167 27.51 4.64 -0.92
CA ILE A 167 26.99 3.76 -1.97
C ILE A 167 27.65 2.39 -1.84
N PRO A 168 26.88 1.30 -1.62
CA PRO A 168 27.45 -0.03 -1.46
C PRO A 168 28.19 -0.49 -2.72
N ALA A 169 29.47 -0.86 -2.57
CA ALA A 169 30.29 -1.39 -3.67
C ALA A 169 29.86 -2.80 -4.11
N SER A 170 29.37 -3.60 -3.17
CA SER A 170 28.91 -4.97 -3.39
C SER A 170 27.91 -5.39 -2.30
N GLY A 171 27.32 -6.57 -2.45
CA GLY A 171 26.43 -7.17 -1.45
C GLY A 171 24.96 -6.92 -1.73
N ILE A 172 24.12 -7.85 -1.25
CA ILE A 172 22.67 -7.77 -1.40
C ILE A 172 22.15 -6.68 -0.48
N ILE A 173 21.35 -5.78 -1.04
CA ILE A 173 20.70 -4.69 -0.32
C ILE A 173 19.29 -5.12 0.00
N ARG A 174 18.90 -5.04 1.27
CA ARG A 174 17.55 -5.33 1.74
C ARG A 174 16.94 -4.13 2.44
N ALA A 175 15.62 -4.08 2.48
CA ALA A 175 14.88 -3.14 3.28
C ALA A 175 13.65 -3.78 3.93
N GLY A 176 13.41 -3.40 5.18
CA GLY A 176 12.16 -3.62 5.89
C GLY A 176 11.46 -2.29 6.15
N PHE A 177 10.13 -2.23 6.08
CA PHE A 177 9.35 -1.00 6.13
C PHE A 177 7.85 -1.23 6.35
N GLU A 178 7.17 -0.24 6.95
CA GLU A 178 5.72 -0.06 6.85
C GLU A 178 5.38 0.84 5.65
N PHE A 179 4.19 0.69 5.09
CA PHE A 179 3.72 1.53 3.98
C PHE A 179 2.20 1.72 3.98
N ASP A 180 1.77 2.80 3.34
CA ASP A 180 0.36 3.05 3.05
C ASP A 180 0.06 2.72 1.58
N VAL A 181 -1.20 2.39 1.30
CA VAL A 181 -1.72 2.22 -0.06
C VAL A 181 -2.34 3.55 -0.51
N PRO A 182 -1.95 4.11 -1.67
CA PRO A 182 -2.62 5.26 -2.23
C PRO A 182 -4.00 4.84 -2.74
N VAL A 183 -5.05 5.43 -2.17
CA VAL A 183 -6.44 5.14 -2.54
C VAL A 183 -7.22 6.43 -2.78
N ARG A 184 -8.41 6.32 -3.33
CA ARG A 184 -9.47 7.32 -3.25
C ARG A 184 -10.77 6.67 -2.83
N PHE A 185 -11.78 7.46 -2.48
CA PHE A 185 -13.15 6.96 -2.42
C PHE A 185 -13.56 6.43 -3.80
N ASP A 186 -14.31 5.33 -3.83
CA ASP A 186 -14.91 4.75 -5.05
C ASP A 186 -16.41 5.07 -5.16
N THR A 187 -16.82 6.19 -4.55
CA THR A 187 -18.16 6.75 -4.59
C THR A 187 -18.11 8.27 -4.38
N ASP A 188 -19.03 9.00 -5.00
CA ASP A 188 -19.25 10.45 -4.78
C ASP A 188 -20.36 10.73 -3.76
N ARG A 189 -20.89 9.69 -3.12
CA ARG A 189 -21.93 9.78 -2.10
C ARG A 189 -21.68 8.79 -0.98
N ILE A 190 -21.81 9.24 0.26
CA ILE A 190 -21.90 8.40 1.45
C ILE A 190 -23.33 8.48 1.97
N ASP A 191 -24.00 7.32 2.08
CA ASP A 191 -25.31 7.23 2.70
C ASP A 191 -25.16 7.12 4.23
N ILE A 192 -25.86 8.00 4.94
CA ILE A 192 -25.87 8.06 6.41
C ILE A 192 -27.26 7.72 6.89
N ASP A 193 -27.38 6.67 7.70
CA ASP A 193 -28.60 6.36 8.43
C ASP A 193 -28.37 6.56 9.93
N LEU A 194 -28.92 7.66 10.46
CA LEU A 194 -28.84 7.98 11.90
C LEU A 194 -29.85 7.17 12.72
N ALA A 195 -30.95 6.68 12.13
CA ALA A 195 -31.97 5.91 12.83
C ALA A 195 -31.44 4.54 13.26
N GLN A 196 -30.53 3.97 12.46
CA GLN A 196 -29.81 2.75 12.81
C GLN A 196 -28.58 2.99 13.67
N PHE A 197 -28.20 4.21 14.06
CA PHE A 197 -26.91 4.43 14.72
C PHE A 197 -26.85 3.93 16.17
N ASN A 198 -27.99 3.79 16.85
CA ASN A 198 -28.08 3.01 18.10
C ASN A 198 -27.87 1.50 17.89
N ALA A 199 -27.91 1.02 16.64
CA ALA A 199 -27.54 -0.32 16.16
C ALA A 199 -26.36 -0.31 15.13
N GLY A 200 -25.67 0.84 15.04
CA GLY A 200 -24.44 1.23 14.31
C GLY A 200 -24.03 0.50 13.03
N ARG A 201 -24.31 1.08 11.85
CA ARG A 201 -23.50 0.79 10.64
C ARG A 201 -23.62 1.86 9.54
N ILE A 202 -22.50 2.40 9.06
CA ILE A 202 -22.45 2.91 7.68
C ILE A 202 -22.35 1.68 6.77
N PRO A 203 -23.28 1.45 5.84
CA PRO A 203 -23.36 0.19 5.11
C PRO A 203 -22.10 -0.08 4.29
N SER A 204 -21.53 0.96 3.67
CA SER A 204 -20.34 0.83 2.83
C SER A 204 -19.58 2.17 2.72
N ILE A 205 -18.26 2.11 2.81
CA ILE A 205 -17.35 3.20 2.42
C ILE A 205 -16.33 2.60 1.46
N PRO A 206 -16.63 2.53 0.16
CA PRO A 206 -15.78 1.85 -0.79
C PRO A 206 -14.54 2.70 -1.11
N LEU A 207 -13.38 2.07 -1.06
CA LEU A 207 -12.08 2.65 -1.42
C LEU A 207 -11.46 1.85 -2.55
N VAL A 208 -10.73 2.52 -3.43
CA VAL A 208 -10.02 1.88 -4.53
C VAL A 208 -8.60 2.40 -4.66
N GLU A 209 -7.64 1.49 -4.82
CA GLU A 209 -6.24 1.82 -5.07
C GLU A 209 -6.11 2.62 -6.38
N ILE A 210 -5.22 3.61 -6.36
CA ILE A 210 -4.88 4.44 -7.52
C ILE A 210 -3.37 4.48 -7.69
N LYS A 211 -2.94 4.87 -8.89
CA LYS A 211 -1.56 5.25 -9.17
C LYS A 211 -1.55 6.79 -9.27
N PRO A 212 -1.12 7.50 -8.22
CA PRO A 212 -1.10 8.95 -8.20
C PRO A 212 -0.08 9.55 -9.17
#